data_AF-A0A968YIQ1-F1
#
_entry.id   AF-A0A968YIQ1-F1
#
_cell.length_a   1.000
_cell.length_b   1.000
_cell.length_c   1.000
_cell.angle_alpha   90.00
_cell.angle_beta   90.00
_cell.angle_gamma   90.00
#
_symmetry.space_group_name_H-M   'P 1'
#
loop_
_entity.id
_entity.type
_entity.pdbx_description
1 polymer ?
#
loop_
_entity_poly.entity_id
_entity_poly.type
_entity_poly.pdbx_seq_one_letter_code
_entity_poly.pdbx_strand_id
1 'polypeptide(L)'
;MFNSITNKIYQLKSELGYRAALVNHARKLPALEEGDRLIVDRLKRDGVYVTTLEKLGLGSTSGLLKASYNQLSRTTGGNNSHLTKRLPQIYTVTDLPQFSQWGGEQKLLNIVENYIGLPVAFQGVHLRKDFPNENQFGTLLWHKDSEDRRMVKIIIYLSDVEEKHGPFEYVPVSLTPLQSLNYYRIYYKLWQSGYLGITDEQLKEVIPEHKWKSCPGPAGTVIFTDPKIALHHGTLRTEDRSALFFVYTANPPKRPELCTQYWDDTFAKPESYQESDSVTVLR
;
A
#
# COMPACT_ATOMS: atom_id res chain seq x y z
N MET A 1 -20.77 -17.56 -24.78
CA MET A 1 -20.61 -16.34 -25.61
C MET A 1 -21.45 -15.17 -25.09
N PHE A 2 -22.76 -15.34 -24.84
CA PHE A 2 -23.64 -14.31 -24.26
C PHE A 2 -23.14 -13.72 -22.93
N ASN A 3 -22.74 -14.55 -21.96
CA ASN A 3 -22.19 -14.07 -20.67
C ASN A 3 -20.94 -13.18 -20.85
N SER A 4 -20.12 -13.41 -21.87
CA SER A 4 -18.94 -12.58 -22.16
C SER A 4 -19.31 -11.20 -22.69
N ILE A 5 -20.33 -11.12 -23.55
CA ILE A 5 -20.83 -9.86 -24.11
C ILE A 5 -21.51 -9.03 -23.00
N THR A 6 -22.37 -9.65 -22.19
CA THR A 6 -23.03 -8.98 -21.06
C THR A 6 -22.00 -8.42 -20.08
N ASN A 7 -20.95 -9.20 -19.75
CA ASN A 7 -19.87 -8.73 -18.88
C ASN A 7 -19.12 -7.54 -19.48
N LYS A 8 -18.83 -7.54 -20.78
CA LYS A 8 -18.17 -6.40 -21.46
C LYS A 8 -19.04 -5.14 -21.43
N ILE A 9 -20.34 -5.26 -21.66
CA ILE A 9 -21.28 -4.13 -21.58
C ILE A 9 -21.34 -3.57 -20.16
N TYR A 10 -21.42 -4.44 -19.14
CA TYR A 10 -21.39 -4.01 -17.75
C TYR A 10 -20.09 -3.29 -17.39
N GLN A 11 -18.94 -3.81 -17.83
CA GLN A 11 -17.64 -3.17 -17.65
C GLN A 11 -17.60 -1.78 -18.30
N LEU A 12 -18.07 -1.66 -19.55
CA LEU A 12 -18.12 -0.37 -20.24
C LEU A 12 -19.00 0.64 -19.50
N LYS A 13 -20.20 0.23 -19.06
CA LYS A 13 -21.10 1.08 -18.27
C LYS A 13 -20.44 1.52 -16.95
N SER A 14 -19.75 0.60 -16.27
CA SER A 14 -19.00 0.90 -15.04
C SER A 14 -17.89 1.91 -15.29
N GLU A 15 -17.13 1.79 -16.38
CA GLU A 15 -16.09 2.75 -16.73
C GLU A 15 -16.65 4.13 -17.13
N LEU A 16 -17.76 4.19 -17.88
CA LEU A 16 -18.42 5.47 -18.20
C LEU A 16 -18.95 6.16 -16.93
N GLY A 17 -19.59 5.41 -16.04
CA GLY A 17 -20.05 5.92 -14.74
C GLY A 17 -18.90 6.48 -13.89
N TYR A 18 -17.77 5.75 -13.84
CA TYR A 18 -16.56 6.21 -13.17
C TYR A 18 -16.02 7.53 -13.76
N ARG A 19 -15.94 7.65 -15.09
CA ARG A 19 -15.48 8.88 -15.76
C ARG A 19 -16.42 10.06 -15.48
N ALA A 20 -17.73 9.84 -15.53
CA ALA A 20 -18.71 10.87 -15.20
C ALA A 20 -18.59 11.33 -13.72
N ALA A 21 -18.40 10.38 -12.79
CA ALA A 21 -18.20 10.67 -11.37
C ALA A 21 -16.96 11.55 -11.14
N LEU A 22 -15.84 11.24 -11.80
CA LEU A 22 -14.62 12.07 -11.72
C LEU A 22 -14.88 13.52 -12.17
N VAL A 23 -15.57 13.70 -13.30
CA VAL A 23 -15.89 15.04 -13.83
C VAL A 23 -16.79 15.80 -12.86
N ASN A 24 -17.82 15.14 -12.33
CA ASN A 24 -18.76 15.73 -11.37
C ASN A 24 -18.10 16.09 -10.04
N HIS A 25 -17.09 15.32 -9.62
CA HIS A 25 -16.39 15.53 -8.35
C HIS A 25 -15.21 16.49 -8.45
N ALA A 26 -14.69 16.76 -9.65
CA ALA A 26 -13.50 17.61 -9.84
C ALA A 26 -13.60 18.99 -9.18
N ARG A 27 -14.80 19.60 -9.14
CA ARG A 27 -15.05 20.90 -8.50
C ARG A 27 -15.25 20.83 -6.98
N LYS A 28 -15.34 19.63 -6.43
CA LYS A 28 -15.55 19.35 -4.99
C LYS A 28 -14.27 18.92 -4.28
N LEU A 29 -13.17 18.78 -5.02
CA LEU A 29 -11.89 18.38 -4.44
C LEU A 29 -11.45 19.38 -3.37
N PRO A 30 -10.95 18.90 -2.22
CA PRO A 30 -10.49 19.79 -1.17
C PRO A 30 -9.27 20.60 -1.63
N ALA A 31 -9.16 21.84 -1.15
CA ALA A 31 -7.97 22.64 -1.34
C ALA A 31 -6.76 21.96 -0.66
N LEU A 32 -5.58 22.09 -1.26
CA LEU A 32 -4.33 21.58 -0.72
C LEU A 32 -3.33 22.71 -0.59
N GLU A 33 -2.52 22.64 0.46
CA GLU A 33 -1.29 23.41 0.59
C GLU A 33 -0.27 22.97 -0.47
N GLU A 34 0.75 23.79 -0.73
CA GLU A 34 1.75 23.53 -1.77
C GLU A 34 2.49 22.20 -1.54
N GLY A 35 2.89 21.91 -0.30
CA GLY A 35 3.57 20.65 0.05
C GLY A 35 2.71 19.41 -0.21
N ASP A 36 1.42 19.50 0.06
CA ASP A 36 0.46 18.41 -0.16
C ASP A 36 0.13 18.23 -1.65
N ARG A 37 0.04 19.36 -2.38
CA ARG A 37 -0.11 19.35 -3.84
C ARG A 37 1.06 18.65 -4.52
N LEU A 38 2.28 18.88 -4.05
CA LEU A 38 3.48 18.20 -4.55
C LEU A 38 3.34 16.67 -4.44
N ILE A 39 2.81 16.14 -3.33
CA ILE A 39 2.58 14.68 -3.16
C ILE A 39 1.68 14.18 -4.29
N VAL A 40 0.55 14.85 -4.53
CA VAL A 40 -0.42 14.47 -5.56
C VAL A 40 0.20 14.50 -6.96
N ASP A 41 0.93 15.56 -7.28
CA ASP A 41 1.52 15.72 -8.62
C ASP A 41 2.62 14.69 -8.88
N ARG A 42 3.43 14.39 -7.85
CA ARG A 42 4.43 13.33 -7.91
C ARG A 42 3.80 11.95 -7.99
N LEU A 43 2.70 11.67 -7.28
CA LEU A 43 1.97 10.41 -7.46
C LEU A 43 1.39 10.26 -8.87
N LYS A 44 0.87 11.34 -9.48
CA LYS A 44 0.32 11.28 -10.85
C LYS A 44 1.39 10.99 -11.91
N ARG A 45 2.61 11.51 -11.70
CA ARG A 45 3.73 11.40 -12.65
C ARG A 45 4.58 10.15 -12.39
N ASP A 46 4.97 10.00 -11.13
CA ASP A 46 5.74 8.97 -10.46
C ASP A 46 5.06 7.59 -10.41
N GLY A 47 3.80 7.60 -9.98
CA GLY A 47 3.16 6.50 -9.27
C GLY A 47 3.56 6.42 -7.80
N VAL A 48 4.67 7.05 -7.40
CA VAL A 48 5.26 6.98 -6.05
C VAL A 48 5.83 8.34 -5.65
N TYR A 49 5.74 8.67 -4.37
CA TYR A 49 6.41 9.81 -3.74
C TYR A 49 6.96 9.41 -2.36
N VAL A 50 8.22 9.74 -2.09
CA VAL A 50 8.91 9.43 -0.83
C VAL A 50 9.12 10.71 -0.03
N THR A 51 8.78 10.67 1.25
CA THR A 51 8.93 11.76 2.22
C THR A 51 9.21 11.18 3.62
N THR A 52 9.08 11.98 4.68
CA THR A 52 9.21 11.53 6.07
C THR A 52 8.01 11.94 6.90
N LEU A 53 7.80 11.26 8.03
CA LEU A 53 6.76 11.60 9.01
C LEU A 53 6.92 13.04 9.52
N GLU A 54 8.16 13.48 9.74
CA GLU A 54 8.49 14.86 10.13
C GLU A 54 7.98 15.86 9.10
N LYS A 55 8.24 15.64 7.80
CA LYS A 55 7.77 16.51 6.72
C LYS A 55 6.26 16.50 6.54
N LEU A 56 5.60 15.38 6.85
CA LEU A 56 4.14 15.31 6.85
C LEU A 56 3.52 16.13 7.99
N GLY A 57 4.18 16.17 9.15
CA GLY A 57 3.83 17.05 10.26
C GLY A 57 2.49 16.75 10.92
N LEU A 58 2.04 15.49 10.93
CA LEU A 58 0.76 15.10 11.55
C LEU A 58 0.92 14.97 13.07
N GLY A 59 0.04 15.64 13.83
CA GLY A 59 0.10 15.67 15.30
C GLY A 59 -0.09 14.30 15.96
N SER A 60 -0.85 13.40 15.34
CA SER A 60 -1.08 12.02 15.83
C SER A 60 0.12 11.07 15.63
N THR A 61 1.19 11.51 14.96
CA THR A 61 2.34 10.66 14.60
C THR A 61 3.04 10.05 15.81
N SER A 62 3.22 10.79 16.89
CA SER A 62 3.89 10.28 18.10
C SER A 62 3.10 9.12 18.73
N GLY A 63 1.77 9.26 18.77
CA GLY A 63 0.85 8.22 19.23
C GLY A 63 0.90 6.97 18.35
N LEU A 64 0.91 7.16 17.03
CA LEU A 64 1.05 6.07 16.06
C LEU A 64 2.35 5.28 16.28
N LEU A 65 3.49 5.97 16.36
CA LEU A 65 4.79 5.32 16.52
C LEU A 65 4.88 4.56 17.84
N LYS A 66 4.43 5.18 18.95
CA LYS A 66 4.39 4.50 20.27
C LYS A 66 3.55 3.23 20.21
N ALA A 67 2.36 3.28 19.61
CA ALA A 67 1.51 2.10 19.47
C ALA A 67 2.16 1.03 18.58
N SER A 68 2.79 1.44 17.48
CA SER A 68 3.48 0.54 16.54
C SER A 68 4.63 -0.22 17.21
N TYR A 69 5.48 0.46 17.96
CA TYR A 69 6.60 -0.19 18.67
C TYR A 69 6.13 -1.11 19.79
N ASN A 70 5.06 -0.76 20.51
CA ASN A 70 4.44 -1.65 21.50
C ASN A 70 3.88 -2.93 20.87
N GLN A 71 3.28 -2.83 19.68
CA GLN A 71 2.78 -4.02 18.97
C GLN A 71 3.93 -4.89 18.45
N LEU A 72 4.98 -4.28 17.91
CA LEU A 72 6.17 -5.00 17.48
C LEU A 72 6.88 -5.71 18.63
N SER A 73 6.97 -5.11 19.83
CA SER A 73 7.62 -5.75 20.97
C SER A 73 6.85 -6.95 21.52
N ARG A 74 5.53 -7.02 21.29
CA ARG A 74 4.66 -8.15 21.67
C ARG A 74 4.64 -9.25 20.61
N THR A 75 5.06 -8.93 19.41
CA THR A 75 5.09 -9.88 18.30
C THR A 75 6.24 -10.85 18.51
N THR A 76 5.93 -12.09 18.90
CA THR A 76 6.92 -13.16 18.88
C THR A 76 7.20 -13.51 17.42
N GLY A 77 8.48 -13.48 17.03
CA GLY A 77 8.88 -13.99 15.72
C GLY A 77 8.51 -15.47 15.65
N GLY A 78 7.58 -15.84 14.77
CA GLY A 78 7.27 -17.24 14.53
C GLY A 78 8.57 -17.99 14.21
N ASN A 79 8.81 -19.12 14.87
CA ASN A 79 10.07 -19.87 14.84
C ASN A 79 10.22 -20.64 13.51
N ASN A 80 10.22 -19.90 12.40
CA ASN A 80 10.15 -20.39 11.02
C ASN A 80 11.49 -20.18 10.29
N SER A 81 12.60 -20.11 11.03
CA SER A 81 13.95 -19.94 10.47
C SER A 81 14.36 -21.08 9.54
N HIS A 82 13.74 -22.25 9.67
CA HIS A 82 13.98 -23.42 8.83
C HIS A 82 13.27 -23.38 7.46
N LEU A 83 12.34 -22.44 7.25
CA LEU A 83 11.60 -22.33 5.98
C LEU A 83 12.39 -21.52 4.96
N THR A 84 12.48 -22.04 3.73
CA THR A 84 13.10 -21.35 2.58
C THR A 84 12.19 -20.27 1.96
N LYS A 85 10.90 -20.28 2.30
CA LYS A 85 9.91 -19.28 1.90
C LYS A 85 9.17 -18.77 3.13
N ARG A 86 9.53 -17.58 3.59
CA ARG A 86 8.96 -16.93 4.76
C ARG A 86 8.07 -15.78 4.32
N LEU A 87 6.75 -16.01 4.32
CA LEU A 87 5.76 -14.96 4.11
C LEU A 87 5.84 -13.91 5.23
N PRO A 88 5.48 -12.65 4.96
CA PRO A 88 5.44 -11.62 5.99
C PRO A 88 4.43 -12.00 7.07
N GLN A 89 4.77 -11.68 8.31
CA GLN A 89 3.81 -11.68 9.41
C GLN A 89 3.00 -10.38 9.34
N ILE A 90 1.68 -10.51 9.27
CA ILE A 90 0.76 -9.38 9.07
C ILE A 90 -0.23 -9.34 10.23
N TYR A 91 -0.38 -8.16 10.81
CA TYR A 91 -1.43 -7.85 11.78
C TYR A 91 -2.37 -6.77 11.25
N THR A 92 -3.67 -7.01 11.34
CA THR A 92 -4.69 -5.97 11.10
C THR A 92 -4.83 -5.14 12.36
N VAL A 93 -4.37 -3.89 12.32
CA VAL A 93 -4.32 -2.97 13.47
C VAL A 93 -5.33 -1.82 13.35
N THR A 94 -6.22 -1.90 12.37
CA THR A 94 -7.23 -0.86 12.06
C THR A 94 -8.11 -0.49 13.25
N ASP A 95 -8.50 -1.49 14.06
CA ASP A 95 -9.40 -1.30 15.19
C ASP A 95 -8.73 -0.55 16.38
N LEU A 96 -7.41 -0.38 16.35
CA LEU A 96 -6.68 0.35 17.37
C LEU A 96 -6.72 1.87 17.10
N PRO A 97 -7.11 2.71 18.09
CA PRO A 97 -7.37 4.14 17.88
C PRO A 97 -6.21 4.92 17.27
N GLN A 98 -4.97 4.64 17.68
CA GLN A 98 -3.79 5.38 17.19
C GLN A 98 -3.56 5.16 15.69
N PHE A 99 -3.97 4.02 15.15
CA PHE A 99 -3.82 3.68 13.73
C PHE A 99 -4.99 4.24 12.92
N SER A 100 -6.23 4.06 13.38
CA SER A 100 -7.40 4.60 12.68
C SER A 100 -7.45 6.13 12.70
N GLN A 101 -7.05 6.76 13.81
CA GLN A 101 -6.97 8.23 13.90
C GLN A 101 -5.91 8.79 12.95
N TRP A 102 -4.69 8.21 12.94
CA TRP A 102 -3.66 8.67 12.02
C TRP A 102 -4.08 8.47 10.56
N GLY A 103 -4.65 7.31 10.23
CA GLY A 103 -5.14 7.02 8.89
C GLY A 103 -6.30 7.92 8.45
N GLY A 104 -7.13 8.37 9.40
CA GLY A 104 -8.26 9.26 9.20
C GLY A 104 -7.95 10.76 9.30
N GLU A 105 -6.68 11.15 9.45
CA GLU A 105 -6.28 12.57 9.48
C GLU A 105 -6.77 13.30 8.22
N GLN A 106 -7.45 14.43 8.41
CA GLN A 106 -8.11 15.15 7.31
C GLN A 106 -7.11 15.58 6.23
N LYS A 107 -5.87 15.92 6.62
CA LYS A 107 -4.78 16.24 5.69
C LYS A 107 -4.51 15.08 4.73
N LEU A 108 -4.42 13.85 5.23
CA LEU A 108 -4.22 12.66 4.41
C LEU A 108 -5.41 12.38 3.50
N LEU A 109 -6.63 12.46 4.04
CA LEU A 109 -7.85 12.25 3.26
C LEU A 109 -7.94 13.26 2.10
N ASN A 110 -7.58 14.52 2.33
CA ASN A 110 -7.55 15.55 1.30
C ASN A 110 -6.53 15.24 0.19
N ILE A 111 -5.32 14.81 0.55
CA ILE A 111 -4.26 14.42 -0.41
C ILE A 111 -4.75 13.24 -1.26
N VAL A 112 -5.25 12.19 -0.62
CA VAL A 112 -5.72 10.96 -1.27
C VAL A 112 -6.91 11.26 -2.17
N GLU A 113 -7.88 12.06 -1.72
CA GLU A 113 -9.04 12.47 -2.50
C GLU A 113 -8.65 13.27 -3.75
N ASN A 114 -7.68 14.18 -3.63
CA ASN A 114 -7.14 14.90 -4.78
C ASN A 114 -6.42 13.99 -5.79
N TYR A 115 -5.80 12.91 -5.32
CA TYR A 115 -5.15 11.94 -6.19
C TYR A 115 -6.17 11.02 -6.89
N ILE A 116 -7.07 10.41 -6.12
CA ILE A 116 -8.08 9.46 -6.60
C ILE A 116 -9.12 10.19 -7.48
N GLY A 117 -9.49 11.41 -7.12
CA GLY A 117 -10.45 12.25 -7.85
C GLY A 117 -11.92 11.99 -7.51
N LEU A 118 -12.20 11.18 -6.48
CA LEU A 118 -13.51 10.80 -5.98
C LEU A 118 -13.51 10.85 -4.46
N PRO A 119 -14.68 10.87 -3.79
CA PRO A 119 -14.75 10.64 -2.35
C PRO A 119 -14.02 9.35 -1.98
N VAL A 120 -13.28 9.38 -0.87
CA VAL A 120 -12.36 8.31 -0.49
C VAL A 120 -12.82 7.57 0.75
N ALA A 121 -12.40 6.32 0.85
CA ALA A 121 -12.51 5.52 2.06
C ALA A 121 -11.11 5.13 2.53
N PHE A 122 -10.84 5.38 3.81
CA PHE A 122 -9.74 4.74 4.51
C PHE A 122 -10.16 3.29 4.81
N GLN A 123 -9.44 2.34 4.22
CA GLN A 123 -9.76 0.92 4.32
C GLN A 123 -9.16 0.31 5.59
N GLY A 124 -7.97 0.74 6.00
CA GLY A 124 -7.38 0.28 7.25
C GLY A 124 -5.86 0.19 7.18
N VAL A 125 -5.28 -0.51 8.16
CA VAL A 125 -3.84 -0.58 8.37
C VAL A 125 -3.40 -2.00 8.63
N HIS A 126 -2.35 -2.40 7.93
CA HIS A 126 -1.57 -3.57 8.27
C HIS A 126 -0.24 -3.17 8.91
N LEU A 127 0.07 -3.76 10.06
CA LEU A 127 1.44 -3.82 10.58
C LEU A 127 2.08 -5.07 10.00
N ARG A 128 3.19 -4.91 9.28
CA ARG A 128 3.89 -5.99 8.61
C ARG A 128 5.30 -6.14 9.14
N LYS A 129 5.70 -7.39 9.39
CA LYS A 129 7.08 -7.80 9.60
C LYS A 129 7.49 -8.74 8.48
N ASP A 130 8.34 -8.23 7.61
CA ASP A 130 8.96 -8.94 6.51
C ASP A 130 10.22 -9.66 7.00
N PHE A 131 10.46 -10.88 6.51
CA PHE A 131 11.61 -11.71 6.90
C PHE A 131 12.59 -11.94 5.76
N PRO A 132 13.84 -12.35 6.07
CA PRO A 132 14.83 -12.77 5.08
C PRO A 132 14.32 -13.90 4.17
N ASN A 133 14.63 -13.79 2.89
CA ASN A 133 14.27 -14.76 1.86
C ASN A 133 15.35 -14.80 0.77
N GLU A 134 15.66 -16.00 0.28
CA GLU A 134 16.63 -16.22 -0.80
C GLU A 134 15.99 -16.19 -2.20
N ASN A 135 14.66 -16.43 -2.28
CA ASN A 135 13.94 -16.58 -3.53
C ASN A 135 12.78 -15.60 -3.64
N GLN A 136 12.46 -15.15 -4.85
CA GLN A 136 11.28 -14.30 -5.11
C GLN A 136 9.99 -15.13 -5.14
N PHE A 137 8.99 -14.72 -4.36
CA PHE A 137 7.64 -15.26 -4.36
C PHE A 137 6.65 -14.26 -3.75
N GLY A 138 5.35 -14.43 -4.00
CA GLY A 138 4.31 -13.58 -3.41
C GLY A 138 4.56 -12.10 -3.69
N THR A 139 4.54 -11.26 -2.66
CA THR A 139 4.76 -9.81 -2.77
C THR A 139 6.20 -9.41 -3.14
N LEU A 140 7.13 -10.37 -3.23
CA LEU A 140 8.48 -10.15 -3.78
C LEU A 140 8.51 -10.17 -5.31
N LEU A 141 7.46 -10.70 -5.95
CA LEU A 141 7.29 -10.63 -7.39
C LEU A 141 6.73 -9.26 -7.76
N TRP A 142 7.10 -8.75 -8.94
CA TRP A 142 6.53 -7.53 -9.50
C TRP A 142 5.04 -7.70 -9.79
N HIS A 143 4.20 -6.90 -9.14
CA HIS A 143 2.75 -7.01 -9.25
C HIS A 143 2.07 -5.63 -9.28
N LYS A 144 0.76 -5.67 -9.49
CA LYS A 144 -0.15 -4.53 -9.37
C LYS A 144 -1.33 -4.95 -8.51
N ASP A 145 -1.72 -4.06 -7.63
CA ASP A 145 -2.88 -4.26 -6.77
C ASP A 145 -4.19 -4.14 -7.56
N SER A 146 -5.31 -4.52 -6.95
CA SER A 146 -6.55 -4.71 -7.70
C SER A 146 -7.83 -4.27 -7.00
N GLU A 147 -7.73 -3.70 -5.80
CA GLU A 147 -8.83 -3.20 -4.98
C GLU A 147 -9.67 -2.14 -5.73
N ASP A 148 -9.03 -1.24 -6.48
CA ASP A 148 -9.73 -0.15 -7.17
C ASP A 148 -9.08 0.26 -8.52
N ARG A 149 -9.62 1.30 -9.17
CA ARG A 149 -9.10 1.92 -10.41
C ARG A 149 -7.91 2.82 -10.16
N ARG A 150 -7.94 3.51 -9.02
CA ARG A 150 -6.83 4.25 -8.40
C ARG A 150 -6.93 3.99 -6.91
N MET A 151 -5.80 3.83 -6.27
CA MET A 151 -5.74 3.66 -4.83
C MET A 151 -4.47 4.33 -4.31
N VAL A 152 -4.42 4.59 -3.02
CA VAL A 152 -3.21 5.06 -2.37
C VAL A 152 -2.89 4.08 -1.26
N LYS A 153 -1.65 3.58 -1.26
CA LYS A 153 -1.04 3.01 -0.06
C LYS A 153 -0.04 4.00 0.49
N ILE A 154 -0.06 4.20 1.81
CA ILE A 154 0.97 4.93 2.54
C ILE A 154 1.75 3.90 3.34
N ILE A 155 3.00 3.69 2.95
CA ILE A 155 3.91 2.76 3.63
C ILE A 155 4.81 3.56 4.55
N ILE A 156 4.91 3.16 5.81
CA ILE A 156 5.78 3.82 6.80
C ILE A 156 6.79 2.81 7.32
N TYR A 157 8.08 3.11 7.18
CA TYR A 157 9.14 2.29 7.78
C TYR A 157 9.23 2.54 9.28
N LEU A 158 9.27 1.46 10.06
CA LEU A 158 9.38 1.50 11.52
C LEU A 158 10.81 1.28 12.02
N SER A 159 11.70 0.87 11.12
CA SER A 159 13.15 0.76 11.31
C SER A 159 13.86 1.43 10.15
N ASP A 160 15.17 1.63 10.25
CA ASP A 160 15.98 2.02 9.09
C ASP A 160 15.90 0.92 8.03
N VAL A 161 15.80 1.33 6.76
CA VAL A 161 15.70 0.44 5.61
C VAL A 161 16.81 0.80 4.62
N GLU A 162 17.60 -0.22 4.33
CA GLU A 162 18.72 -0.24 3.39
C GLU A 162 18.49 -1.42 2.47
N GLU A 163 19.37 -1.62 1.48
CA GLU A 163 19.28 -2.75 0.53
C GLU A 163 19.09 -4.10 1.23
N LYS A 164 19.85 -4.38 2.30
CA LYS A 164 19.77 -5.63 3.08
C LYS A 164 18.41 -5.89 3.74
N HIS A 165 17.60 -4.86 3.93
CA HIS A 165 16.26 -4.92 4.53
C HIS A 165 15.15 -5.10 3.46
N GLY A 166 15.52 -5.09 2.18
CA GLY A 166 14.60 -5.22 1.06
C GLY A 166 13.65 -4.03 0.93
N PRO A 167 14.13 -2.85 0.50
CA PRO A 167 13.29 -1.66 0.31
C PRO A 167 12.15 -1.91 -0.68
N PHE A 168 11.12 -1.07 -0.60
CA PHE A 168 10.06 -1.04 -1.60
C PHE A 168 10.68 -0.55 -2.92
N GLU A 169 10.36 -1.24 -4.01
CA GLU A 169 10.85 -0.87 -5.33
C GLU A 169 9.69 -0.82 -6.32
N TYR A 170 9.81 0.11 -7.28
CA TYR A 170 8.79 0.36 -8.29
C TYR A 170 9.38 0.70 -9.65
N VAL A 171 8.57 0.51 -10.69
CA VAL A 171 8.80 1.07 -12.03
C VAL A 171 8.03 2.38 -12.16
N PRO A 172 8.68 3.53 -12.42
CA PRO A 172 8.00 4.79 -12.67
C PRO A 172 6.92 4.66 -13.74
N VAL A 173 5.72 5.20 -13.46
CA VAL A 173 4.55 5.08 -14.35
C VAL A 173 4.83 5.67 -15.75
N SER A 174 5.69 6.67 -15.84
CA SER A 174 6.16 7.27 -17.10
C SER A 174 6.89 6.30 -18.03
N LEU A 175 7.41 5.17 -17.53
CA LEU A 175 8.04 4.12 -18.34
C LEU A 175 7.05 3.06 -18.83
N THR A 176 5.87 3.00 -18.20
CA THR A 176 4.78 2.09 -18.54
C THR A 176 3.46 2.83 -18.70
N PRO A 177 3.39 3.94 -19.48
CA PRO A 177 2.15 4.69 -19.61
C PRO A 177 1.09 3.80 -20.26
N LEU A 178 -0.17 4.05 -19.90
CA LEU A 178 -1.30 3.28 -20.41
C LEU A 178 -1.24 3.24 -21.95
N GLN A 179 -1.48 2.06 -22.53
CA GLN A 179 -1.42 1.80 -23.99
C GLN A 179 -0.02 1.89 -24.63
N SER A 180 1.07 2.02 -23.87
CA SER A 180 2.42 1.87 -24.42
C SER A 180 2.79 0.41 -24.71
N LEU A 181 3.80 0.20 -25.55
CA LEU A 181 4.36 -1.13 -25.81
C LEU A 181 4.81 -1.82 -24.52
N ASN A 182 5.52 -1.10 -23.64
CA ASN A 182 5.96 -1.65 -22.34
C ASN A 182 4.77 -2.04 -21.46
N TYR A 183 3.71 -1.21 -21.44
CA TYR A 183 2.49 -1.55 -20.73
C TYR A 183 1.91 -2.88 -21.22
N TYR A 184 1.77 -3.09 -22.53
CA TYR A 184 1.24 -4.33 -23.09
C TYR A 184 2.17 -5.54 -22.84
N ARG A 185 3.49 -5.37 -22.95
CA ARG A 185 4.47 -6.45 -22.67
C ARG A 185 4.40 -6.90 -21.21
N ILE A 186 4.36 -5.95 -20.27
CA ILE A 186 4.24 -6.25 -18.84
C ILE A 186 2.87 -6.87 -18.54
N TYR A 187 1.79 -6.31 -19.07
CA TYR A 187 0.44 -6.85 -18.88
C TYR A 187 0.33 -8.29 -19.40
N TYR A 188 0.93 -8.58 -20.54
CA TYR A 188 0.96 -9.93 -21.09
C TYR A 188 1.70 -10.91 -20.17
N LYS A 189 2.89 -10.53 -19.66
CA LYS A 189 3.63 -11.37 -18.70
C LYS A 189 2.85 -11.61 -17.40
N LEU A 190 2.22 -10.56 -16.86
CA LEU A 190 1.33 -10.69 -15.69
C LEU A 190 0.14 -11.61 -15.99
N TRP A 191 -0.46 -11.50 -17.18
CA TRP A 191 -1.55 -12.40 -17.58
C TRP A 191 -1.09 -13.86 -17.65
N GLN A 192 0.10 -14.13 -18.22
CA GLN A 192 0.69 -15.46 -18.26
C GLN A 192 0.95 -16.04 -16.86
N SER A 193 1.28 -15.20 -15.89
CA SER A 193 1.48 -15.60 -14.48
C SER A 193 0.17 -15.69 -13.68
N GLY A 194 -1.01 -15.59 -14.31
CA GLY A 194 -2.29 -15.54 -13.61
C GLY A 194 -2.43 -14.32 -12.68
N TYR A 195 -1.71 -13.24 -12.98
CA TYR A 195 -1.59 -12.01 -12.18
C TYR A 195 -0.96 -12.18 -10.80
N LEU A 196 -0.28 -13.31 -10.53
CA LEU A 196 0.46 -13.54 -9.29
C LEU A 196 1.75 -12.71 -9.16
N GLY A 197 2.25 -12.17 -10.28
CA GLY A 197 3.46 -11.36 -10.35
C GLY A 197 4.53 -11.97 -11.27
N ILE A 198 5.55 -11.18 -11.59
CA ILE A 198 6.68 -11.58 -12.45
C ILE A 198 8.02 -11.38 -11.73
N THR A 199 9.05 -12.14 -12.10
CA THR A 199 10.39 -12.03 -11.49
C THR A 199 11.18 -10.84 -12.03
N ASP A 200 12.30 -10.53 -11.38
CA ASP A 200 13.22 -9.48 -11.84
C ASP A 200 13.73 -9.77 -13.25
N GLU A 201 14.10 -11.02 -13.56
CA GLU A 201 14.57 -11.42 -14.88
C GLU A 201 13.50 -11.18 -15.95
N GLN A 202 12.25 -11.54 -15.65
CA GLN A 202 11.14 -11.36 -16.58
C GLN A 202 10.83 -9.88 -16.83
N LEU A 203 10.97 -9.01 -15.82
CA LEU A 203 10.80 -7.57 -15.98
C LEU A 203 11.97 -6.95 -16.74
N LYS A 204 13.21 -7.41 -16.48
CA LYS A 204 14.45 -6.89 -17.09
C LYS A 204 14.46 -7.02 -18.61
N GLU A 205 13.77 -8.02 -19.16
CA GLU A 205 13.51 -8.17 -20.61
C GLU A 205 12.71 -7.00 -21.22
N VAL A 206 11.92 -6.28 -20.40
CA VAL A 206 11.05 -5.18 -20.84
C VAL A 206 11.59 -3.82 -20.39
N ILE A 207 11.93 -3.69 -19.12
CA ILE A 207 12.46 -2.46 -18.51
C ILE A 207 13.79 -2.81 -17.84
N PRO A 208 14.92 -2.22 -18.28
CA PRO A 208 16.21 -2.52 -17.69
C PRO A 208 16.29 -2.04 -16.24
N GLU A 209 16.97 -2.81 -15.41
CA GLU A 209 17.07 -2.66 -13.95
C GLU A 209 17.47 -1.26 -13.47
N HIS A 210 18.43 -0.60 -14.15
CA HIS A 210 18.84 0.78 -13.78
C HIS A 210 17.72 1.83 -13.87
N LYS A 211 16.56 1.48 -14.46
CA LYS A 211 15.38 2.34 -14.53
C LYS A 211 14.37 2.08 -13.41
N TRP A 212 14.53 0.99 -12.66
CA TRP A 212 13.73 0.71 -11.47
C TRP A 212 14.14 1.69 -10.36
N LYS A 213 13.25 1.91 -9.40
CA LYS A 213 13.43 2.90 -8.34
C LYS A 213 13.19 2.26 -6.99
N SER A 214 14.27 2.15 -6.23
CA SER A 214 14.27 1.67 -4.85
C SER A 214 14.06 2.82 -3.88
N CYS A 215 13.36 2.55 -2.78
CA CYS A 215 12.99 3.52 -1.75
C CYS A 215 13.61 3.18 -0.37
N PRO A 216 14.94 3.14 -0.18
CA PRO A 216 15.54 3.05 1.15
C PRO A 216 15.36 4.36 1.92
N GLY A 217 15.50 4.29 3.25
CA GLY A 217 15.42 5.45 4.12
C GLY A 217 15.36 5.09 5.60
N PRO A 218 15.61 6.06 6.50
CA PRO A 218 15.57 5.83 7.94
C PRO A 218 14.15 5.51 8.43
N ALA A 219 14.04 5.05 9.68
CA ALA A 219 12.77 4.92 10.38
C ALA A 219 11.96 6.23 10.28
N GLY A 220 10.65 6.11 10.02
CA GLY A 220 9.78 7.24 9.74
C GLY A 220 9.82 7.74 8.29
N THR A 221 10.53 7.06 7.39
CA THR A 221 10.34 7.24 5.93
C THR A 221 8.92 6.85 5.55
N VAL A 222 8.29 7.69 4.71
CA VAL A 222 6.92 7.51 4.23
C VAL A 222 6.90 7.44 2.71
N ILE A 223 6.26 6.41 2.19
CA ILE A 223 6.13 6.15 0.75
C ILE A 223 4.64 6.21 0.41
N PHE A 224 4.24 7.24 -0.30
CA PHE A 224 2.94 7.26 -0.98
C PHE A 224 3.10 6.52 -2.30
N THR A 225 2.19 5.58 -2.60
CA THR A 225 2.20 4.85 -3.87
C THR A 225 0.78 4.58 -4.35
N ASP A 226 0.57 4.62 -5.67
CA ASP A 226 -0.58 3.96 -6.30
C ASP A 226 -0.14 2.60 -6.86
N PRO A 227 -0.27 1.53 -6.05
CA PRO A 227 0.12 0.18 -6.46
C PRO A 227 -0.79 -0.40 -7.55
N LYS A 228 -1.92 0.25 -7.88
CA LYS A 228 -2.76 -0.18 -8.99
C LYS A 228 -2.11 0.13 -10.33
N ILE A 229 -1.45 1.28 -10.45
CA ILE A 229 -0.85 1.74 -11.70
C ILE A 229 0.66 1.48 -11.74
N ALA A 230 1.36 1.65 -10.62
CA ALA A 230 2.78 1.41 -10.50
C ALA A 230 3.04 -0.09 -10.33
N LEU A 231 3.86 -0.65 -11.23
CA LEU A 231 4.39 -1.99 -11.02
C LEU A 231 5.39 -1.92 -9.87
N HIS A 232 5.24 -2.77 -8.87
CA HIS A 232 6.02 -2.69 -7.63
C HIS A 232 6.22 -4.07 -7.00
N HIS A 233 7.15 -4.15 -6.06
CA HIS A 233 7.37 -5.31 -5.20
C HIS A 233 8.17 -4.93 -3.95
N GLY A 234 8.31 -5.89 -3.03
CA GLY A 234 9.41 -5.87 -2.07
C GLY A 234 10.62 -6.58 -2.64
N THR A 235 11.83 -6.06 -2.39
CA THR A 235 13.06 -6.72 -2.83
C THR A 235 13.49 -7.83 -1.86
N LEU A 236 14.35 -8.74 -2.33
CA LEU A 236 14.97 -9.75 -1.47
C LEU A 236 15.73 -9.08 -0.32
N ARG A 237 15.85 -9.79 0.81
CA ARG A 237 16.42 -9.23 2.04
C ARG A 237 17.11 -10.29 2.87
N THR A 238 18.14 -9.87 3.59
CA THR A 238 18.89 -10.69 4.56
C THR A 238 18.57 -10.30 5.99
N GLU A 239 17.91 -9.17 6.22
CA GLU A 239 17.45 -8.70 7.52
C GLU A 239 15.94 -8.41 7.52
N ASP A 240 15.33 -8.44 8.71
CA ASP A 240 13.91 -8.17 8.90
C ASP A 240 13.58 -6.71 8.54
N ARG A 241 12.34 -6.47 8.10
CA ARG A 241 11.83 -5.10 7.90
C ARG A 241 10.44 -4.97 8.50
N SER A 242 10.24 -3.96 9.33
CA SER A 242 8.92 -3.65 9.89
C SER A 242 8.36 -2.37 9.28
N ALA A 243 7.11 -2.43 8.83
CA ALA A 243 6.45 -1.30 8.19
C ALA A 243 4.93 -1.33 8.40
N LEU A 244 4.31 -0.14 8.36
CA LEU A 244 2.86 0.02 8.30
C LEU A 244 2.42 0.20 6.86
N PHE A 245 1.24 -0.31 6.52
CA PHE A 245 0.60 -0.16 5.22
C PHE A 245 -0.82 0.37 5.44
N PHE A 246 -1.00 1.67 5.26
CA PHE A 246 -2.32 2.31 5.26
C PHE A 246 -2.89 2.24 3.85
N VAL A 247 -4.19 1.92 3.73
CA VAL A 247 -4.82 1.70 2.43
C VAL A 247 -6.04 2.59 2.25
N TYR A 248 -6.12 3.22 1.08
CA TYR A 248 -7.20 4.11 0.70
C TYR A 248 -7.67 3.85 -0.73
N THR A 249 -8.98 3.90 -0.95
CA THR A 249 -9.60 3.74 -2.27
C THR A 249 -10.67 4.80 -2.49
N ALA A 250 -11.31 4.82 -3.67
CA ALA A 250 -12.59 5.50 -3.82
C ALA A 250 -13.65 4.84 -2.91
N ASN A 251 -14.71 5.60 -2.60
CA ASN A 251 -15.84 5.12 -1.82
C ASN A 251 -17.13 5.13 -2.68
N PRO A 252 -17.67 3.96 -3.08
CA PRO A 252 -17.11 2.61 -2.87
C PRO A 252 -15.96 2.29 -3.86
N PRO A 253 -15.07 1.34 -3.52
CA PRO A 253 -14.05 0.83 -4.44
C PRO A 253 -14.66 -0.02 -5.57
N LYS A 254 -13.90 -0.24 -6.65
CA LYS A 254 -14.30 -1.17 -7.72
C LYS A 254 -14.48 -2.61 -7.24
N ARG A 255 -13.64 -3.05 -6.30
CA ARG A 255 -13.59 -4.43 -5.77
C ARG A 255 -13.63 -4.42 -4.24
N PRO A 256 -14.77 -4.07 -3.62
CA PRO A 256 -14.89 -4.00 -2.17
C PRO A 256 -14.60 -5.34 -1.48
N GLU A 257 -14.80 -6.46 -2.16
CA GLU A 257 -14.50 -7.79 -1.66
C GLU A 257 -13.01 -8.01 -1.37
N LEU A 258 -12.12 -7.23 -1.99
CA LEU A 258 -10.68 -7.30 -1.73
C LEU A 258 -10.22 -6.41 -0.57
N CYS A 259 -11.10 -5.53 -0.10
CA CYS A 259 -10.76 -4.58 0.96
C CYS A 259 -11.09 -5.14 2.35
N THR A 260 -11.88 -6.21 2.46
CA THR A 260 -12.33 -6.73 3.77
C THR A 260 -11.20 -7.14 4.70
N GLN A 261 -10.07 -7.60 4.13
CA GLN A 261 -8.85 -7.97 4.86
C GLN A 261 -8.27 -6.89 5.77
N TYR A 262 -8.70 -5.63 5.62
CA TYR A 262 -8.27 -4.51 6.46
C TYR A 262 -9.14 -4.31 7.72
N TRP A 263 -10.23 -5.07 7.89
CA TRP A 263 -11.10 -5.03 9.07
C TRP A 263 -11.71 -6.39 9.48
N ASP A 264 -11.62 -7.43 8.64
CA ASP A 264 -12.00 -8.79 8.99
C ASP A 264 -10.86 -9.58 9.66
N ASP A 265 -11.07 -10.89 9.83
CA ASP A 265 -10.13 -11.80 10.51
C ASP A 265 -9.18 -12.54 9.55
N THR A 266 -9.01 -12.05 8.31
CA THR A 266 -8.06 -12.62 7.33
C THR A 266 -6.64 -12.64 7.87
N PHE A 267 -6.25 -11.61 8.63
CA PHE A 267 -4.96 -11.53 9.32
C PHE A 267 -5.17 -11.39 10.82
N ALA A 268 -4.16 -11.80 11.59
CA ALA A 268 -4.19 -11.73 13.04
C ALA A 268 -4.48 -10.30 13.49
N LYS A 269 -5.36 -10.15 14.48
CA LYS A 269 -5.57 -8.87 15.17
C LYS A 269 -4.75 -8.87 16.45
N PRO A 270 -4.18 -7.73 16.87
CA PRO A 270 -3.61 -7.60 18.21
C PRO A 270 -4.63 -7.99 19.27
N GLU A 271 -4.17 -8.68 20.32
CA GLU A 271 -4.97 -8.80 21.54
C GLU A 271 -5.30 -7.38 22.02
N SER A 272 -6.59 -7.14 22.30
CA SER A 272 -7.06 -5.82 22.70
C SER A 272 -6.28 -5.32 23.91
N TYR A 273 -6.03 -4.00 23.97
CA TYR A 273 -5.51 -3.37 25.17
C TYR A 273 -6.54 -3.57 26.29
N GLN A 274 -6.43 -4.64 27.06
CA GLN A 274 -6.91 -4.62 28.43
C GLN A 274 -5.93 -3.73 29.19
N GLU A 275 -6.27 -2.45 29.33
CA GLU A 275 -5.72 -1.66 30.43
C GLU A 275 -6.01 -2.44 31.70
N SER A 276 -4.95 -2.82 32.41
CA SER A 276 -5.05 -3.39 33.75
C SER A 276 -5.49 -2.29 34.72
N ASP A 277 -6.77 -1.91 34.66
CA ASP A 277 -7.43 -1.19 35.74
C ASP A 277 -7.77 -2.19 36.86
N SER A 278 -6.73 -2.74 37.47
CA SER A 278 -6.81 -3.38 38.78
C SER A 278 -6.07 -2.50 39.78
N VAL A 279 -6.65 -1.31 40.02
CA VAL A 279 -6.46 -0.63 41.31
C VAL A 279 -7.15 -1.50 42.35
N THR A 280 -6.39 -2.39 42.97
CA THR A 280 -6.79 -3.06 44.20
C THR A 280 -6.93 -2.00 45.28
N VAL A 281 -8.14 -1.47 45.45
CA VAL A 281 -8.52 -0.77 46.68
C VAL A 281 -8.69 -1.86 47.74
N LEU A 282 -7.64 -2.04 48.54
CA LEU A 282 -7.71 -2.76 49.80
C LEU A 282 -8.79 -2.12 50.68
N ARG A 283 -9.78 -2.92 51.05
CA ARG A 283 -10.58 -2.74 52.26
C ARG A 283 -10.31 -3.93 53.17
#